data_AF-D1AV65-F1
#
_entry.id   AF-D1AV65-F1
#
_cell.length_a   1.000
_cell.length_b   1.000
_cell.length_c   1.000
_cell.angle_alpha   90.00
_cell.angle_beta   90.00
_cell.angle_gamma   90.00
#
_symmetry.space_group_name_H-M   'P 1'
#
loop_
_entity.id
_entity.type
_entity.pdbx_description
1 polymer ?
#
loop_
_entity_poly.entity_id
_entity_poly.type
_entity_poly.pdbx_seq_one_letter_code
_entity_poly.pdbx_strand_id
1 'polypeptide(L)'
;MRNRNFIDSGIFEKANAFSTINSKKMEEIKIEDFLKIFDASLERLEALRDSVKGNGFREKELKEAIGEIIDKIEKTINEQSVRLEKEIPYEKHMEIMKDHDGDGLSTREELERGLDPFSKDSDGNGIDDREELYLSEIEKQKKLEKERTIF
;
A
#
# COMPACT_ATOMS: atom_id res chain seq x y z
N MET A 1 11.10 6.89 -4.82
CA MET A 1 10.84 5.90 -3.76
C MET A 1 9.35 5.60 -3.81
N ARG A 2 8.97 4.33 -4.01
CA ARG A 2 7.58 3.88 -4.11
C ARG A 2 6.87 4.18 -2.78
N ASN A 3 5.83 5.02 -2.79
CA ASN A 3 4.96 5.18 -1.63
C ASN A 3 3.78 4.20 -1.78
N ARG A 4 3.96 2.96 -1.32
CA ARG A 4 2.95 1.89 -1.39
C ARG A 4 1.92 1.97 -0.26
N ASN A 5 1.84 3.11 0.43
CA ASN A 5 1.10 3.26 1.69
C ASN A 5 -0.43 3.37 1.54
N PHE A 6 -0.99 3.16 0.35
CA PHE A 6 -2.45 3.04 0.18
C PHE A 6 -2.93 1.59 0.03
N ILE A 7 -2.03 0.65 -0.25
CA ILE A 7 -2.41 -0.72 -0.65
C ILE A 7 -1.58 -1.81 0.06
N ASP A 8 -0.57 -1.45 0.88
CA ASP A 8 0.32 -2.44 1.49
C ASP A 8 0.05 -2.67 2.97
N SER A 9 -1.02 -3.42 3.26
CA SER A 9 -1.13 -4.23 4.47
C SER A 9 -2.17 -5.35 4.30
N GLY A 10 -1.69 -6.53 3.91
CA GLY A 10 -2.15 -7.81 4.48
C GLY A 10 -3.49 -8.46 4.07
N ILE A 11 -4.31 -7.96 3.13
CA ILE A 11 -5.73 -8.44 3.08
C ILE A 11 -6.22 -9.15 1.79
N PHE A 12 -5.56 -9.14 0.62
CA PHE A 12 -6.26 -9.57 -0.61
C PHE A 12 -5.62 -10.74 -1.38
N GLU A 13 -6.26 -11.91 -1.27
CA GLU A 13 -5.99 -13.11 -2.06
C GLU A 13 -5.75 -12.80 -3.54
N LYS A 14 -4.65 -13.35 -4.08
CA LYS A 14 -4.23 -13.27 -5.49
C LYS A 14 -5.14 -14.09 -6.43
N ALA A 15 -6.43 -13.85 -6.42
CA ALA A 15 -7.38 -14.52 -7.31
C ALA A 15 -8.42 -13.52 -7.86
N ASN A 16 -8.30 -13.23 -9.16
CA ASN A 16 -9.29 -12.58 -10.01
C ASN A 16 -9.95 -11.30 -9.45
N ALA A 17 -9.26 -10.15 -9.53
CA ALA A 17 -9.83 -8.85 -9.16
C ALA A 17 -11.18 -8.54 -9.85
N PHE A 18 -11.40 -9.04 -11.07
CA PHE A 18 -12.69 -8.94 -11.78
C PHE A 18 -13.79 -9.85 -11.21
N SER A 19 -13.47 -10.99 -10.59
CA SER A 19 -14.51 -11.83 -9.95
C SER A 19 -15.11 -11.17 -8.72
N THR A 20 -14.36 -10.27 -8.06
CA THR A 20 -14.85 -9.49 -6.92
C THR A 20 -15.92 -8.49 -7.33
N ILE A 21 -15.81 -7.87 -8.51
CA ILE A 21 -16.86 -6.99 -9.04
C ILE A 21 -18.03 -7.82 -9.61
N ASN A 22 -17.74 -8.89 -10.34
CA ASN A 22 -18.78 -9.72 -10.96
C ASN A 22 -19.68 -10.46 -9.95
N SER A 23 -19.23 -10.62 -8.70
CA SER A 23 -20.01 -11.24 -7.62
C SER A 23 -20.83 -10.24 -6.81
N LYS A 24 -20.62 -8.94 -6.99
CA LYS A 24 -21.31 -7.87 -6.26
C LYS A 24 -22.48 -7.30 -7.06
N LYS A 25 -23.50 -6.81 -6.35
CA LYS A 25 -24.53 -5.97 -6.96
C LYS A 25 -23.94 -4.61 -7.29
N MET A 26 -24.43 -3.96 -8.35
CA MET A 26 -23.92 -2.65 -8.81
C MET A 26 -23.89 -1.58 -7.73
N GLU A 27 -24.86 -1.60 -6.82
CA GLU A 27 -24.99 -0.64 -5.71
C GLU A 27 -23.97 -0.86 -4.57
N GLU A 28 -23.33 -2.03 -4.54
CA GLU A 28 -22.37 -2.44 -3.51
C GLU A 28 -20.92 -2.30 -3.98
N ILE A 29 -20.70 -1.99 -5.25
CA ILE A 29 -19.36 -1.78 -5.81
C ILE A 29 -18.83 -0.45 -5.31
N LYS A 30 -17.74 -0.49 -4.54
CA LYS A 30 -17.09 0.71 -4.03
C LYS A 30 -15.90 1.10 -4.89
N ILE A 31 -15.43 2.34 -4.75
CA ILE A 31 -14.26 2.84 -5.49
C ILE A 31 -13.02 2.01 -5.16
N GLU A 32 -12.89 1.51 -3.93
CA GLU A 32 -11.80 0.63 -3.51
C GLU A 32 -11.78 -0.70 -4.29
N ASP A 33 -12.93 -1.19 -4.78
CA ASP A 33 -12.99 -2.40 -5.61
C ASP A 33 -12.38 -2.14 -7.00
N PHE A 34 -12.55 -0.94 -7.55
CA PHE A 34 -11.94 -0.55 -8.81
C PHE A 34 -10.44 -0.33 -8.66
N LEU A 35 -9.99 0.30 -7.57
CA LEU A 35 -8.56 0.49 -7.28
C LEU A 35 -7.82 -0.86 -7.24
N LYS A 36 -8.40 -1.87 -6.59
CA LYS A 36 -7.85 -3.25 -6.59
C LYS A 36 -7.69 -3.86 -7.98
N ILE A 37 -8.63 -3.60 -8.89
CA ILE A 37 -8.53 -4.07 -10.28
C ILE A 37 -7.40 -3.36 -11.01
N PHE A 38 -7.25 -2.05 -10.79
CA PHE A 38 -6.15 -1.30 -11.40
C PHE A 38 -4.79 -1.75 -10.88
N ASP A 39 -4.65 -2.01 -9.58
CA ASP A 39 -3.41 -2.54 -9.00
C ASP A 39 -3.05 -3.92 -9.57
N ALA A 40 -4.02 -4.84 -9.61
CA ALA A 40 -3.80 -6.16 -10.20
C ALA A 40 -3.48 -6.10 -11.70
N SER A 41 -4.02 -5.11 -12.41
CA SER A 41 -3.70 -4.87 -13.83
C SER A 41 -2.29 -4.31 -13.99
N LEU A 42 -1.85 -3.45 -13.07
CA LEU A 42 -0.51 -2.88 -13.03
C LEU A 42 0.55 -3.97 -12.81
N GLU A 43 0.34 -4.86 -11.84
CA GLU A 43 1.24 -6.00 -11.59
C GLU A 43 1.41 -6.88 -12.85
N ARG A 44 0.31 -7.11 -13.57
CA ARG A 44 0.34 -7.89 -14.84
C ARG A 44 1.10 -7.15 -15.94
N LEU A 45 0.95 -5.83 -16.04
CA LEU A 45 1.68 -5.03 -17.01
C LEU A 45 3.18 -4.95 -16.69
N GLU A 46 3.54 -4.84 -15.41
CA GLU A 46 4.95 -4.92 -14.98
C GLU A 46 5.54 -6.29 -15.29
N ALA A 47 4.84 -7.37 -14.93
CA ALA A 47 5.26 -8.73 -15.25
C ALA A 47 5.38 -8.93 -16.78
N LEU A 48 4.46 -8.38 -17.56
CA LEU A 48 4.51 -8.43 -19.02
C LEU A 48 5.76 -7.69 -19.52
N ARG A 49 5.97 -6.43 -19.09
CA ARG A 49 7.15 -5.63 -19.43
C ARG A 49 8.45 -6.38 -19.14
N ASP A 50 8.54 -7.01 -17.98
CA ASP A 50 9.74 -7.73 -17.54
C ASP A 50 9.91 -9.07 -18.28
N SER A 51 8.80 -9.70 -18.70
CA SER A 51 8.80 -10.93 -19.49
C SER A 51 9.17 -10.73 -20.96
N VAL A 52 9.10 -9.50 -21.48
CA VAL A 52 9.55 -9.19 -22.84
C VAL A 52 11.05 -9.44 -22.92
N LYS A 53 11.43 -10.50 -23.65
CA LYS A 53 12.83 -10.91 -23.91
C LYS A 53 13.14 -10.78 -25.38
N GLY A 54 14.29 -10.17 -25.68
CA GLY A 54 14.81 -9.98 -27.03
C GLY A 54 16.20 -9.36 -26.96
N ASN A 55 16.80 -9.08 -28.12
CA ASN A 55 18.09 -8.42 -28.23
C ASN A 55 18.00 -7.34 -29.33
N GLY A 56 17.14 -6.32 -29.17
CA GLY A 56 17.02 -5.29 -30.20
C GLY A 56 16.03 -4.15 -29.94
N PHE A 57 15.98 -3.21 -30.90
CA PHE A 57 15.16 -1.99 -30.86
C PHE A 57 13.69 -2.24 -30.50
N ARG A 58 13.08 -3.30 -31.05
CA ARG A 58 11.68 -3.69 -30.80
C ARG A 58 11.39 -4.05 -29.34
N GLU A 59 12.36 -4.63 -28.64
CA GLU A 59 12.20 -4.97 -27.22
C GLU A 59 12.14 -3.70 -26.38
N LYS A 60 13.05 -2.76 -26.67
CA LYS A 60 13.12 -1.46 -25.99
C LYS A 60 11.85 -0.65 -26.23
N GLU A 61 11.41 -0.55 -27.48
CA GLU A 61 10.18 0.16 -27.87
C GLU A 61 8.94 -0.44 -27.18
N LEU A 62 8.85 -1.77 -27.10
CA LEU A 62 7.73 -2.44 -26.42
C LEU A 62 7.76 -2.24 -24.90
N LYS A 63 8.94 -2.28 -24.28
CA LYS A 63 9.10 -2.00 -22.84
C LYS A 63 8.78 -0.55 -22.51
N GLU A 64 9.17 0.40 -23.35
CA GLU A 64 8.84 1.82 -23.22
C GLU A 64 7.33 2.04 -23.36
N ALA A 65 6.69 1.49 -24.37
CA ALA A 65 5.23 1.60 -24.55
C ALA A 65 4.43 1.00 -23.38
N ILE A 66 4.86 -0.14 -22.83
CA ILE A 66 4.24 -0.71 -21.62
C ILE A 66 4.50 0.20 -20.40
N GLY A 67 5.70 0.77 -20.28
CA GLY A 67 6.04 1.75 -19.25
C GLY A 67 5.15 2.98 -19.27
N GLU A 68 4.92 3.58 -20.44
CA GLU A 68 4.03 4.76 -20.58
C GLU A 68 2.58 4.46 -20.14
N ILE A 69 2.08 3.25 -20.44
CA ILE A 69 0.76 2.80 -20.02
C ILE A 69 0.71 2.64 -18.49
N ILE A 70 1.74 2.02 -17.90
CA ILE A 70 1.88 1.88 -16.45
C ILE A 70 1.85 3.27 -15.80
N ASP A 71 2.71 4.19 -16.22
CA ASP A 71 2.81 5.55 -15.66
C ASP A 71 1.47 6.30 -15.72
N LYS A 72 0.73 6.17 -16.83
CA LYS A 72 -0.58 6.80 -16.99
C LYS A 72 -1.63 6.20 -16.05
N ILE A 73 -1.61 4.88 -15.85
CA ILE A 73 -2.49 4.19 -14.90
C ILE A 73 -2.15 4.60 -13.47
N GLU A 74 -0.87 4.61 -13.08
CA GLU A 74 -0.43 5.05 -11.75
C GLU A 74 -0.89 6.48 -11.45
N LYS A 75 -0.69 7.39 -12.40
CA LYS A 75 -1.15 8.78 -12.26
C LYS A 75 -2.66 8.85 -12.05
N THR A 76 -3.42 8.06 -12.79
CA THR A 76 -4.89 8.01 -12.67
C THR A 76 -5.32 7.47 -11.31
N ILE A 77 -4.72 6.37 -10.84
CA ILE A 77 -4.96 5.79 -9.51
C ILE A 77 -4.70 6.84 -8.42
N ASN A 78 -3.57 7.54 -8.48
CA ASN A 78 -3.21 8.57 -7.51
C ASN A 78 -4.21 9.72 -7.51
N GLU A 79 -4.60 10.24 -8.69
CA GLU A 79 -5.58 11.32 -8.80
C GLU A 79 -6.97 10.95 -8.29
N GLN A 80 -7.39 9.69 -8.47
CA GLN A 80 -8.68 9.20 -7.96
C GLN A 80 -8.63 8.92 -6.47
N SER A 81 -7.51 8.39 -5.96
CA SER A 81 -7.31 8.16 -4.53
C SER A 81 -7.34 9.47 -3.74
N VAL A 82 -6.67 10.51 -4.25
CA VAL A 82 -6.69 11.86 -3.65
C VAL A 82 -8.10 12.48 -3.70
N ARG A 83 -8.88 12.22 -4.76
CA ARG A 83 -10.28 12.65 -4.82
C ARG A 83 -11.14 11.94 -3.78
N LEU A 84 -10.95 10.64 -3.64
CA LEU A 84 -11.64 9.84 -2.64
C LEU A 84 -11.33 10.34 -1.22
N GLU A 85 -10.05 10.63 -0.92
CA GLU A 85 -9.65 11.23 0.37
C GLU A 85 -10.32 12.57 0.64
N LYS A 86 -10.51 13.41 -0.39
CA LYS A 86 -11.18 14.72 -0.26
C LYS A 86 -12.70 14.61 -0.11
N GLU A 87 -13.30 13.48 -0.49
CA GLU A 87 -14.70 13.18 -0.26
C GLU A 87 -14.96 12.49 1.09
N ILE A 88 -13.90 12.13 1.84
CA ILE A 88 -14.04 11.69 3.23
C ILE A 88 -14.59 12.88 4.03
N PRO A 89 -15.74 12.72 4.74
CA PRO A 89 -16.29 13.77 5.59
C PRO A 89 -15.22 14.26 6.57
N TYR A 90 -15.15 15.57 6.80
CA TYR A 90 -14.13 16.19 7.64
C TYR A 90 -14.05 15.53 9.03
N GLU A 91 -15.19 15.12 9.57
CA GLU A 91 -15.29 14.41 10.84
C GLU A 91 -14.52 13.08 10.82
N LYS A 92 -14.62 12.31 9.73
CA LYS A 92 -13.91 11.04 9.58
C LYS A 92 -12.42 11.24 9.30
N HIS A 93 -12.04 12.33 8.61
CA HIS A 93 -10.65 12.72 8.44
C HIS A 93 -9.99 13.10 9.77
N MET A 94 -10.73 13.74 10.67
CA MET A 94 -10.25 14.11 12.00
C MET A 94 -10.04 12.88 12.89
N GLU A 95 -10.94 11.89 12.82
CA GLU A 95 -10.81 10.64 13.58
C GLU A 95 -9.56 9.84 13.18
N ILE A 96 -9.27 9.68 11.87
CA ILE A 96 -8.07 8.93 11.43
C ILE A 96 -6.74 9.63 11.73
N MET A 97 -6.75 10.93 12.00
CA MET A 97 -5.56 11.71 12.38
C MET A 97 -5.40 11.84 13.90
N LYS A 98 -6.35 11.31 14.67
CA LYS A 98 -6.36 11.39 16.12
C LYS A 98 -5.49 10.28 16.70
N ASP A 99 -4.86 10.57 17.83
CA ASP A 99 -4.21 9.61 18.70
C ASP A 99 -5.24 9.26 19.80
N HIS A 100 -5.84 8.08 19.70
CA HIS A 100 -7.03 7.70 20.47
C HIS A 100 -6.67 7.19 21.86
N ASP A 101 -5.55 6.50 21.99
CA ASP A 101 -5.08 5.93 23.26
C ASP A 101 -3.98 6.79 23.92
N GLY A 102 -3.32 7.68 23.18
CA GLY A 102 -2.29 8.58 23.66
C GLY A 102 -0.90 7.96 23.72
N ASP A 103 -0.59 6.97 22.88
CA ASP A 103 0.76 6.38 22.76
C ASP A 103 1.69 7.23 21.84
N GLY A 104 1.10 8.15 21.06
CA GLY A 104 1.78 9.04 20.12
C GLY A 104 1.78 8.57 18.66
N LEU A 105 0.97 7.57 18.31
CA LEU A 105 0.63 7.20 16.95
C LEU A 105 -0.78 7.71 16.61
N SER A 106 -0.98 8.16 15.37
CA SER A 106 -2.34 8.41 14.88
C SER A 106 -3.03 7.10 14.53
N THR A 107 -4.37 7.08 14.58
CA THR A 107 -5.19 5.94 14.16
C THR A 107 -4.83 5.46 12.75
N ARG A 108 -4.49 6.37 11.85
CA ARG A 108 -3.97 6.01 10.53
C ARG A 108 -2.67 5.23 10.62
N GLU A 109 -1.70 5.70 11.40
CA GLU A 109 -0.40 5.05 11.57
C GLU A 109 -0.51 3.68 12.23
N GLU A 110 -1.43 3.52 13.17
CA GLU A 110 -1.71 2.27 13.87
C GLU A 110 -2.38 1.25 12.94
N LEU A 111 -3.44 1.66 12.24
CA LEU A 111 -4.11 0.82 11.24
C LEU A 111 -3.17 0.43 10.10
N GLU A 112 -2.29 1.35 9.65
CA GLU A 112 -1.25 1.06 8.64
C GLU A 112 -0.27 -0.02 9.11
N ARG A 113 -0.09 -0.18 10.42
CA ARG A 113 0.83 -1.15 11.05
C ARG A 113 0.15 -2.38 11.63
N GLY A 114 -1.19 -2.45 11.58
CA GLY A 114 -1.96 -3.57 12.13
C GLY A 114 -2.09 -3.54 13.65
N LEU A 115 -1.94 -2.36 14.25
CA LEU A 115 -2.11 -2.10 15.68
C LEU A 115 -3.58 -1.72 15.99
N ASP A 116 -3.97 -1.80 17.25
CA ASP A 116 -5.30 -1.42 17.76
C ASP A 116 -5.30 0.07 18.16
N PRO A 117 -6.04 0.94 17.44
CA PRO A 117 -6.08 2.38 17.71
C PRO A 117 -6.57 2.80 19.09
N PHE A 118 -7.11 1.87 19.87
CA PHE A 118 -7.65 2.13 21.20
C PHE A 118 -6.85 1.46 22.31
N SER A 119 -5.68 0.88 22.00
CA SER A 119 -4.83 0.16 22.95
C SER A 119 -3.36 0.50 22.75
N LYS A 120 -2.78 1.17 23.76
CA LYS A 120 -1.36 1.57 23.73
C LYS A 120 -0.40 0.41 23.51
N ASP A 121 -0.82 -0.79 23.91
CA ASP A 121 -0.09 -2.04 23.85
C ASP A 121 -1.00 -3.05 23.15
N SER A 122 -0.87 -3.16 21.84
CA SER A 122 -1.78 -3.93 20.99
C SER A 122 -1.67 -5.44 21.20
N ASP A 123 -0.48 -5.93 21.55
CA ASP A 123 -0.22 -7.35 21.75
C ASP A 123 -0.21 -7.77 23.23
N GLY A 124 -0.30 -6.80 24.15
CA GLY A 124 -0.39 -7.01 25.59
C GLY A 124 0.93 -7.41 26.23
N ASN A 125 2.08 -7.11 25.60
CA ASN A 125 3.39 -7.52 26.06
C ASN A 125 4.02 -6.57 27.10
N GLY A 126 3.38 -5.43 27.36
CA GLY A 126 3.78 -4.43 28.34
C GLY A 126 4.69 -3.33 27.78
N ILE A 127 4.84 -3.23 26.46
CA ILE A 127 5.56 -2.17 25.75
C ILE A 127 4.55 -1.42 24.88
N ASP A 128 4.57 -0.09 24.93
CA ASP A 128 3.69 0.72 24.09
C ASP A 128 4.06 0.51 22.60
N ASP A 129 3.09 0.44 21.70
CA ASP A 129 3.26 0.14 20.28
C ASP A 129 4.27 1.10 19.62
N ARG A 130 4.19 2.40 19.94
CA ARG A 130 5.19 3.38 19.49
C ARG A 130 6.61 3.04 19.92
N GLU A 131 6.78 2.57 21.15
CA GLU A 131 8.09 2.19 21.69
C GLU A 131 8.60 0.91 21.03
N GLU A 132 7.72 -0.07 20.79
CA GLU A 132 8.05 -1.28 20.03
C GLU A 132 8.56 -0.94 18.62
N LEU A 133 7.90 -0.01 17.93
CA LEU A 133 8.31 0.42 16.59
C LEU A 133 9.72 1.04 16.61
N TYR A 134 10.00 1.88 17.60
CA TYR A 134 11.32 2.49 17.76
C TYR A 134 12.41 1.43 18.01
N LEU A 135 12.13 0.45 18.88
CA LEU A 135 13.04 -0.66 19.16
C LEU A 135 13.29 -1.52 17.91
N SER A 136 12.23 -1.84 17.15
CA SER A 136 12.32 -2.63 15.92
C SER A 136 13.20 -1.95 14.86
N GLU A 137 13.15 -0.62 14.77
CA GLU A 137 13.93 0.15 13.80
C GLU A 137 15.41 0.18 14.18
N ILE A 138 15.72 0.31 15.48
CA ILE A 138 17.09 0.20 16.01
C ILE A 138 17.67 -1.18 15.71
N GLU A 139 16.91 -2.26 15.88
CA GLU A 139 17.38 -3.62 15.60
C GLU A 139 17.69 -3.83 14.11
N LYS A 140 16.82 -3.33 13.21
CA LYS A 140 17.06 -3.35 11.76
C LYS A 140 18.34 -2.61 11.40
N GLN A 141 18.57 -1.41 11.94
CA GLN A 141 19.78 -0.63 11.69
C GLN A 141 21.05 -1.36 12.16
N LYS A 142 21.03 -1.92 13.37
CA LYS A 142 22.15 -2.73 13.89
C LYS A 142 22.46 -3.94 13.02
N LYS A 143 21.43 -4.60 12.46
CA LYS A 143 21.61 -5.73 11.54
C LYS A 143 22.25 -5.28 10.22
N LEU A 144 21.76 -4.18 9.64
CA LEU A 144 22.30 -3.59 8.41
C LEU A 144 23.77 -3.15 8.57
N GLU A 145 24.13 -2.56 9.71
CA GLU A 145 25.51 -2.17 10.02
C GLU A 145 26.44 -3.38 10.14
N LYS A 146 26.00 -4.45 10.81
CA LYS A 146 26.76 -5.71 10.86
C LYS A 146 26.97 -6.30 9.47
N GLU A 147 25.94 -6.35 8.63
CA GLU A 147 26.04 -6.86 7.26
C GLU A 147 26.98 -6.00 6.38
N ARG A 148 27.01 -4.68 6.60
CA ARG A 148 27.94 -3.77 5.91
C ARG A 148 29.40 -3.90 6.33
N THR A 149 29.67 -4.38 7.54
CA THR A 149 31.03 -4.47 8.10
C THR A 149 31.71 -5.81 7.76
N ILE A 150 31.01 -6.73 7.06
CA ILE A 150 31.51 -8.05 6.67
C ILE A 150 32.14 -8.05 5.25
N PHE A 151 32.26 -6.89 4.60
CA PHE A 151 32.99 -6.67 3.34
C PHE A 151 34.17 -5.72 3.53
#